data_AF-A0A8T5GTW0-F1
#
_entry.id   AF-A0A8T5GTW0-F1
#
_cell.length_a   1.000
_cell.length_b   1.000
_cell.length_c   1.000
_cell.angle_alpha   90.00
_cell.angle_beta   90.00
_cell.angle_gamma   90.00
#
_symmetry.space_group_name_H-M   'P 1'
#
loop_
_entity.id
_entity.type
_entity.pdbx_description
1 polymer ?
#
loop_
_entity_poly.entity_id
_entity_poly.type
_entity_poly.pdbx_seq_one_letter_code
_entity_poly.pdbx_strand_id
1 'polypeptide(L)'
;MPNGREAPAPEVIVSDDGSETRITYRWRALPLGDYTMCIGGVAEKFQPYRWTGQLAFEGLGPLDPSGFSGTSYYPVGAASLGDEEEAIELEPVTYGFLIACLFILALFGFDGLRHSTSSAIRFGLFTPGVVLMLVGGIFHPLWAGADEVQLEEEFSLEELVEYRLQQLWDVSYPGVPEQVLVKQTGATWGMLDGERLQLRLEVEEARPMDDGRWQLVVPELESLRLDQAIFGQVAKGGAQTTDEGLLEDQTVRFILLAGRSLLLDLLMLEGLLVVDDKPTSSVFRLDVNMVSAPATGSVSVPAWGTRPSTISNNDWVLLQSSLFPEQISVTLCDCDLDLLDVRFIASTGFDSSDVPKDLGLRNASGFIKANAPIAMLGLVLLSLSSRIEYVRRKKARTLAESMFGSSAKWA
;
A
#
# COMPACT_ATOMS: atom_id res chain seq x y z
N MET A 1 19.31 -51.59 -33.51
CA MET A 1 20.52 -51.07 -32.84
C MET A 1 20.09 -49.83 -32.08
N PRO A 2 20.33 -49.72 -30.77
CA PRO A 2 19.97 -48.52 -30.02
C PRO A 2 20.80 -47.36 -30.56
N ASN A 3 20.15 -46.25 -30.93
CA ASN A 3 20.84 -45.03 -31.34
C ASN A 3 21.68 -44.58 -30.14
N GLY A 4 23.00 -44.76 -30.20
CA GLY A 4 23.97 -44.49 -29.13
C GLY A 4 24.12 -43.01 -28.78
N ARG A 5 23.01 -42.32 -28.53
CA ARG A 5 22.97 -41.03 -27.85
C ARG A 5 22.84 -41.34 -26.36
N GLU A 6 23.88 -41.03 -25.61
CA GLU A 6 23.82 -41.01 -24.16
C GLU A 6 22.78 -39.95 -23.74
N ALA A 7 21.93 -40.30 -22.78
CA ALA A 7 21.06 -39.32 -22.13
C ALA A 7 21.94 -38.25 -21.45
N PRO A 8 21.44 -37.00 -21.30
CA PRO A 8 22.15 -35.98 -20.54
C PRO A 8 22.52 -36.50 -19.15
N ALA A 9 23.66 -36.02 -18.62
CA ALA A 9 24.11 -36.41 -17.29
C ALA A 9 23.03 -36.03 -16.26
N PRO A 10 22.64 -36.94 -15.35
CA PRO A 10 21.69 -36.62 -14.30
C PRO A 10 22.29 -35.58 -13.35
N GLU A 11 21.41 -34.80 -12.77
CA GLU A 11 21.71 -34.09 -11.52
C GLU A 11 21.77 -35.12 -10.39
N VAL A 12 22.88 -35.14 -9.66
CA VAL A 12 23.12 -36.11 -8.59
C VAL A 12 23.04 -35.40 -7.24
N ILE A 13 22.05 -35.77 -6.44
CA ILE A 13 21.86 -35.25 -5.08
C ILE A 13 22.20 -36.37 -4.12
N VAL A 14 23.16 -36.13 -3.22
CA VAL A 14 23.56 -37.08 -2.18
C VAL A 14 23.12 -36.53 -0.84
N SER A 15 22.30 -37.29 -0.12
CA SER A 15 21.93 -37.00 1.26
C SER A 15 22.36 -38.15 2.16
N ASP A 16 23.02 -37.83 3.27
CA ASP A 16 23.46 -38.80 4.27
C ASP A 16 22.91 -38.38 5.63
N ASP A 17 22.09 -39.24 6.25
CA ASP A 17 21.50 -38.99 7.56
C ASP A 17 22.23 -39.74 8.71
N GLY A 18 23.37 -40.36 8.41
CA GLY A 18 24.18 -41.13 9.36
C GLY A 18 23.71 -42.57 9.56
N SER A 19 22.54 -42.94 9.03
CA SER A 19 22.01 -44.31 9.03
C SER A 19 21.82 -44.89 7.62
N GLU A 20 21.50 -44.03 6.64
CA GLU A 20 21.34 -44.36 5.24
C GLU A 20 21.96 -43.26 4.36
N THR A 21 22.70 -43.67 3.34
CA THR A 21 23.12 -42.77 2.26
C THR A 21 22.14 -42.90 1.10
N ARG A 22 21.39 -41.84 0.81
CA ARG A 22 20.49 -41.77 -0.33
C ARG A 22 21.13 -40.97 -1.46
N ILE A 23 21.20 -41.59 -2.64
CA ILE A 23 21.68 -40.96 -3.86
C ILE A 23 20.51 -40.87 -4.83
N THR A 24 20.12 -39.65 -5.17
CA THR A 24 19.03 -39.36 -6.11
C THR A 24 19.63 -38.91 -7.44
N TYR A 25 19.34 -39.67 -8.50
CA TYR A 25 19.66 -39.30 -9.88
C TYR A 25 18.43 -38.69 -10.52
N ARG A 26 18.51 -37.42 -10.90
CA ARG A 26 17.39 -36.67 -11.50
C ARG A 26 17.72 -36.31 -12.94
N TRP A 27 16.85 -36.73 -13.86
CA TRP A 27 16.85 -36.26 -15.24
C TRP A 27 15.62 -35.38 -15.45
N ARG A 28 15.80 -34.21 -16.05
CA ARG A 28 14.72 -33.30 -16.46
C ARG A 28 14.63 -33.29 -17.98
N ALA A 29 13.42 -33.15 -18.51
CA ALA A 29 13.15 -33.06 -19.95
C ALA A 29 13.84 -34.17 -20.79
N LEU A 30 13.73 -35.44 -20.36
CA LEU A 30 14.20 -36.55 -21.20
C LEU A 30 13.29 -36.66 -22.44
N PRO A 31 13.85 -36.64 -23.66
CA PRO A 31 13.07 -36.86 -24.88
C PRO A 31 12.24 -38.15 -24.79
N LEU A 32 11.06 -38.17 -25.42
CA LEU A 32 10.23 -39.38 -25.46
C LEU A 32 11.00 -40.57 -26.05
N GLY A 33 11.11 -41.66 -25.29
CA GLY A 33 11.82 -42.87 -25.70
C GLY A 33 12.10 -43.83 -24.56
N ASP A 34 12.65 -44.99 -24.90
CA ASP A 34 13.07 -46.00 -23.93
C ASP A 34 14.50 -45.72 -23.45
N TYR A 35 14.66 -45.57 -22.13
CA TYR A 35 15.96 -45.38 -21.48
C TYR A 35 16.36 -46.61 -20.68
N THR A 36 17.63 -46.99 -20.76
CA THR A 36 18.20 -48.06 -19.94
C THR A 36 19.16 -47.45 -18.92
N MET A 37 18.84 -47.57 -17.63
CA MET A 37 19.74 -47.18 -16.54
C MET A 37 20.80 -48.27 -16.34
N CYS A 38 22.07 -47.93 -16.54
CA CYS A 38 23.20 -48.84 -16.29
C CYS A 38 23.93 -48.42 -15.02
N ILE A 39 23.97 -49.30 -14.03
CA ILE A 39 24.67 -49.06 -12.75
C ILE A 39 25.91 -49.96 -12.72
N GLY A 40 27.09 -49.36 -12.59
CA GLY A 40 28.35 -50.07 -12.46
C GLY A 40 28.63 -50.47 -11.01
N GLY A 41 29.05 -51.71 -10.79
CA GLY A 41 29.53 -52.20 -9.49
C GLY A 41 31.03 -52.52 -9.52
N VAL A 42 31.64 -52.63 -8.34
CA VAL A 42 33.02 -53.12 -8.17
C VAL A 42 32.96 -54.54 -7.63
N ALA A 43 33.76 -55.44 -8.21
CA ALA A 43 33.84 -56.83 -7.75
C ALA A 43 34.21 -56.91 -6.26
N GLU A 44 33.60 -57.85 -5.54
CA GLU A 44 33.80 -58.12 -4.11
C GLU A 44 33.40 -57.00 -3.12
N LYS A 45 32.60 -56.01 -3.55
CA LYS A 45 31.93 -55.07 -2.65
C LYS A 45 30.43 -55.35 -2.61
N PHE A 46 29.92 -55.68 -1.42
CA PHE A 46 28.50 -55.96 -1.21
C PHE A 46 27.87 -54.85 -0.36
N GLN A 47 26.87 -54.18 -0.92
CA GLN A 47 26.02 -53.23 -0.21
C GLN A 47 24.57 -53.51 -0.63
N PRO A 48 23.61 -53.60 0.31
CA PRO A 48 22.20 -53.73 -0.05
C PRO A 48 21.71 -52.41 -0.65
N TYR A 49 21.15 -52.46 -1.86
CA TYR A 49 20.55 -51.32 -2.52
C TYR A 49 19.04 -51.51 -2.68
N ARG A 50 18.28 -50.43 -2.48
CA ARG A 50 16.86 -50.36 -2.82
C ARG A 50 16.68 -49.24 -3.83
N TRP A 51 15.95 -49.53 -4.90
CA TRP A 51 15.69 -48.58 -5.99
C TRP A 51 14.20 -48.31 -6.06
N THR A 52 13.84 -47.06 -6.29
CA THR A 52 12.46 -46.63 -6.57
C THR A 52 12.49 -45.70 -7.77
N GLY A 53 11.81 -46.09 -8.85
CA GLY A 53 11.55 -45.19 -9.98
C GLY A 53 10.29 -44.39 -9.69
N GLN A 54 10.37 -43.07 -9.81
CA GLN A 54 9.21 -42.19 -9.78
C GLN A 54 9.20 -41.40 -11.08
N LEU A 55 8.07 -41.42 -11.78
CA LEU A 55 7.79 -40.56 -12.91
C LEU A 55 6.80 -39.52 -12.41
N ALA A 56 7.23 -38.26 -12.34
CA ALA A 56 6.35 -37.13 -12.08
C ALA A 56 6.07 -36.44 -13.41
N PHE A 57 4.80 -36.12 -13.66
CA PHE A 57 4.40 -35.22 -14.73
C PHE A 57 4.21 -33.85 -14.09
N GLU A 58 4.81 -32.81 -14.65
CA GLU A 58 4.50 -31.44 -14.27
C GLU A 58 3.08 -31.16 -14.80
N GLY A 59 2.15 -30.97 -13.86
CA GLY A 59 0.77 -30.68 -14.19
C GLY A 59 0.65 -29.26 -14.72
N LEU A 60 -0.30 -29.03 -15.62
CA LEU A 60 -0.73 -27.67 -15.95
C LEU A 60 -1.36 -27.11 -14.69
N GLY A 61 -0.60 -26.32 -13.93
CA GLY A 61 -1.17 -25.54 -12.87
C GLY A 61 -2.26 -24.59 -13.41
N PRO A 62 -3.08 -24.05 -12.51
CA PRO A 62 -4.25 -23.25 -12.85
C PRO A 62 -3.89 -22.00 -13.68
N LEU A 63 -4.45 -21.89 -14.88
CA LEU A 63 -4.29 -20.73 -15.78
C LEU A 63 -5.11 -19.48 -15.35
N ASP A 64 -5.77 -19.55 -14.20
CA ASP A 64 -6.61 -18.50 -13.63
C ASP A 64 -6.37 -18.40 -12.11
N PRO A 65 -6.29 -17.20 -11.52
CA PRO A 65 -6.05 -16.99 -10.08
C PRO A 65 -7.00 -17.76 -9.15
N SER A 66 -8.20 -18.14 -9.61
CA SER A 66 -9.15 -18.92 -8.81
C SER A 66 -8.81 -20.41 -8.69
N GLY A 67 -7.92 -20.94 -9.53
CA GLY A 67 -7.51 -22.34 -9.48
C GLY A 67 -6.31 -22.61 -8.54
N PHE A 68 -5.69 -21.57 -7.99
CA PHE A 68 -4.57 -21.66 -7.05
C PHE A 68 -5.11 -22.00 -5.64
N SER A 69 -4.67 -23.11 -5.04
CA SER A 69 -5.15 -23.53 -3.71
C SER A 69 -4.32 -22.96 -2.54
N GLY A 70 -3.21 -22.29 -2.83
CA GLY A 70 -2.38 -21.59 -1.85
C GLY A 70 -2.93 -20.20 -1.56
N THR A 71 -2.67 -19.70 -0.35
CA THR A 71 -2.94 -18.32 0.02
C THR A 71 -1.67 -17.72 0.58
N SER A 72 -1.06 -16.80 -0.17
CA SER A 72 0.21 -16.18 0.21
C SER A 72 0.03 -14.67 0.33
N TYR A 73 -0.27 -14.24 1.55
CA TYR A 73 -0.42 -12.84 1.91
C TYR A 73 0.94 -12.18 2.15
N TYR A 74 1.00 -10.87 1.99
CA TYR A 74 2.11 -10.08 2.52
C TYR A 74 2.13 -10.19 4.07
N PRO A 75 3.28 -10.45 4.72
CA PRO A 75 3.38 -10.55 6.17
C PRO A 75 3.35 -9.16 6.82
N VAL A 76 2.15 -8.57 6.94
CA VAL A 76 1.94 -7.29 7.64
C VAL A 76 2.42 -7.37 9.09
N GLY A 77 2.92 -6.25 9.60
CA GLY A 77 3.48 -6.11 10.94
C GLY A 77 4.98 -6.35 11.00
N ALA A 78 5.60 -6.81 9.90
CA ALA A 78 7.03 -7.06 9.82
C ALA A 78 7.89 -5.82 10.08
N ALA A 79 7.37 -4.65 9.71
CA ALA A 79 7.97 -3.34 9.98
C ALA A 79 7.12 -2.48 10.92
N SER A 80 6.25 -3.08 11.74
CA SER A 80 5.44 -2.36 12.73
C SER A 80 6.24 -2.06 13.98
N LEU A 81 6.28 -0.78 14.34
CA LEU A 81 6.93 -0.23 15.52
C LEU A 81 5.92 0.47 16.47
N GLY A 82 4.73 0.82 15.96
CA GLY A 82 3.70 1.48 16.75
C GLY A 82 2.98 0.53 17.71
N ASP A 83 2.49 1.09 18.81
CA ASP A 83 1.70 0.38 19.82
C ASP A 83 0.25 0.16 19.33
N GLU A 84 -0.18 -1.10 19.26
CA GLU A 84 -1.52 -1.48 18.84
C GLU A 84 -2.59 -1.15 19.90
N GLU A 85 -2.22 -1.10 21.19
CA GLU A 85 -3.19 -0.86 22.27
C GLU A 85 -3.64 0.61 22.34
N GLU A 86 -2.79 1.54 21.90
CA GLU A 86 -3.04 2.99 21.89
C GLU A 86 -3.41 3.53 20.49
N ALA A 87 -3.77 2.62 19.58
CA ALA A 87 -4.21 2.93 18.23
C ALA A 87 -5.39 3.91 18.17
N ILE A 88 -5.38 4.77 17.15
CA ILE A 88 -6.51 5.63 16.80
C ILE A 88 -7.06 5.22 15.43
N GLU A 89 -8.38 5.06 15.36
CA GLU A 89 -9.08 4.88 14.08
C GLU A 89 -9.19 6.23 13.36
N LEU A 90 -8.95 6.21 12.06
CA LEU A 90 -9.06 7.35 11.16
C LEU A 90 -10.28 7.17 10.26
N GLU A 91 -11.21 8.11 10.35
CA GLU A 91 -12.40 8.13 9.50
C GLU A 91 -12.21 9.12 8.33
N PRO A 92 -12.77 8.81 7.14
CA PRO A 92 -12.82 9.76 6.04
C PRO A 92 -13.68 10.98 6.38
N VAL A 93 -13.45 12.10 5.70
CA VAL A 93 -14.20 13.34 5.95
C VAL A 93 -15.70 13.13 5.73
N THR A 94 -16.47 13.22 6.82
CA THR A 94 -17.92 13.09 6.78
C THR A 94 -18.60 14.40 6.37
N TYR A 95 -19.41 14.36 5.30
CA TYR A 95 -20.16 15.51 4.78
C TYR A 95 -21.38 15.94 5.64
N GLY A 96 -21.72 15.19 6.68
CA GLY A 96 -22.85 15.51 7.57
C GLY A 96 -22.73 16.90 8.22
N PHE A 97 -21.52 17.27 8.66
CA PHE A 97 -21.25 18.59 9.24
C PHE A 97 -21.43 19.73 8.22
N LEU A 98 -20.95 19.53 6.98
CA LEU A 98 -21.14 20.45 5.87
C LEU A 98 -22.63 20.69 5.59
N ILE A 99 -23.41 19.61 5.48
CA ILE A 99 -24.85 19.69 5.21
C ILE A 99 -25.58 20.44 6.32
N ALA A 100 -25.29 20.13 7.59
CA ALA A 100 -25.85 20.85 8.73
C ALA A 100 -25.51 22.35 8.69
N CYS A 101 -24.26 22.69 8.35
CA CYS A 101 -23.85 24.08 8.20
C CYS A 101 -24.59 24.80 7.07
N LEU A 102 -24.80 24.15 5.92
CA LEU A 102 -25.58 24.72 4.80
C LEU A 102 -27.04 24.99 5.21
N PHE A 103 -27.69 24.05 5.90
CA PHE A 103 -29.06 24.24 6.39
C PHE A 103 -29.16 25.42 7.36
N ILE A 104 -28.24 25.50 8.33
CA ILE A 104 -28.23 26.58 9.31
C ILE A 104 -27.99 27.93 8.63
N LEU A 105 -27.08 27.99 7.65
CA LEU A 105 -26.81 29.21 6.89
C LEU A 105 -28.01 29.64 6.06
N ALA A 106 -28.74 28.70 5.46
CA ALA A 106 -30.00 28.99 4.77
C ALA A 106 -31.07 29.54 5.73
N LEU A 107 -31.24 28.95 6.91
CA LEU A 107 -32.17 29.40 7.94
C LEU A 107 -31.87 30.84 8.41
N PHE A 108 -30.60 31.12 8.76
CA PHE A 108 -30.19 32.45 9.19
C PHE A 108 -30.16 33.46 8.04
N GLY A 109 -29.84 33.02 6.82
CA GLY A 109 -29.92 33.83 5.60
C GLY A 109 -31.35 34.34 5.38
N PHE A 110 -32.35 33.47 5.54
CA PHE A 110 -33.76 33.85 5.44
C PHE A 110 -34.18 34.85 6.53
N ASP A 111 -33.76 34.66 7.79
CA ASP A 111 -34.06 35.64 8.86
C ASP A 111 -33.33 36.98 8.65
N GLY A 112 -32.13 36.96 8.09
CA GLY A 112 -31.31 38.13 7.77
C GLY A 112 -31.84 38.97 6.61
N LEU A 113 -32.53 38.35 5.64
CA LEU A 113 -33.17 39.05 4.51
C LEU A 113 -34.41 39.86 4.91
N ARG A 114 -34.91 39.70 6.15
CA ARG A 114 -36.02 40.52 6.65
C ARG A 114 -35.57 41.97 6.82
N HIS A 115 -36.29 42.90 6.20
CA HIS A 115 -35.99 44.35 6.18
C HIS A 115 -35.92 45.06 7.55
N SER A 116 -36.19 44.35 8.66
CA SER A 116 -36.26 44.93 10.01
C SER A 116 -34.92 44.92 10.76
N THR A 117 -33.83 44.43 10.15
CA THR A 117 -32.57 44.18 10.87
C THR A 117 -31.76 45.43 11.20
N SER A 118 -31.17 45.51 12.40
CA SER A 118 -30.29 46.63 12.80
C SER A 118 -28.96 46.59 12.05
N SER A 119 -28.47 47.73 11.55
CA SER A 119 -27.14 47.83 10.93
C SER A 119 -26.02 47.36 11.86
N ALA A 120 -26.07 47.75 13.15
CA ALA A 120 -25.06 47.36 14.13
C ALA A 120 -25.03 45.85 14.40
N ILE A 121 -26.18 45.19 14.43
CA ILE A 121 -26.28 43.73 14.63
C ILE A 121 -25.83 43.00 13.36
N ARG A 122 -26.22 43.53 12.19
CA ARG A 122 -25.87 42.96 10.89
C ARG A 122 -24.36 42.91 10.67
N PHE A 123 -23.67 44.03 10.88
CA PHE A 123 -22.22 44.10 10.66
C PHE A 123 -21.38 43.63 11.86
N GLY A 124 -21.91 43.71 13.10
CA GLY A 124 -21.15 43.37 14.31
C GLY A 124 -21.23 41.90 14.73
N LEU A 125 -22.33 41.21 14.43
CA LEU A 125 -22.57 39.83 14.89
C LEU A 125 -22.92 38.90 13.73
N PHE A 126 -23.91 39.28 12.91
CA PHE A 126 -24.42 38.43 11.85
C PHE A 126 -23.37 38.16 10.77
N THR A 127 -22.81 39.20 10.15
CA THR A 127 -21.82 39.05 9.06
C THR A 127 -20.57 38.30 9.52
N PRO A 128 -19.93 38.62 10.65
CA PRO A 128 -18.82 37.82 11.18
C PRO A 128 -19.22 36.36 11.43
N GLY A 129 -20.41 36.12 11.97
CA GLY A 129 -20.94 34.77 12.18
C GLY A 129 -21.07 33.97 10.88
N VAL A 130 -21.62 34.59 9.82
CA VAL A 130 -21.71 33.98 8.48
C VAL A 130 -20.33 33.67 7.92
N VAL A 131 -19.38 34.59 8.03
CA VAL A 131 -18.01 34.40 7.50
C VAL A 131 -17.31 33.24 8.20
N LEU A 132 -17.34 33.19 9.54
CA LEU A 132 -16.73 32.08 10.29
C LEU A 132 -17.37 30.74 9.93
N MET A 133 -18.68 30.72 9.76
CA MET A 133 -19.42 29.52 9.38
C MET A 133 -19.14 29.08 7.94
N LEU A 134 -18.99 30.02 7.00
CA LEU A 134 -18.55 29.72 5.63
C LEU A 134 -17.14 29.12 5.64
N VAL A 135 -16.20 29.74 6.34
CA VAL A 135 -14.81 29.31 6.37
C VAL A 135 -14.65 27.94 7.03
N GLY A 136 -15.14 27.77 8.27
CA GLY A 136 -14.96 26.53 9.02
C GLY A 136 -15.95 25.42 8.65
N GLY A 137 -17.18 25.77 8.30
CA GLY A 137 -18.27 24.82 8.09
C GLY A 137 -18.56 24.45 6.64
N ILE A 138 -18.11 25.25 5.68
CA ILE A 138 -18.39 25.01 4.24
C ILE A 138 -17.11 24.88 3.44
N PHE A 139 -16.29 25.93 3.37
CA PHE A 139 -15.08 25.92 2.55
C PHE A 139 -14.06 24.90 3.04
N HIS A 140 -13.86 24.77 4.36
CA HIS A 140 -12.93 23.80 4.91
C HIS A 140 -13.27 22.34 4.55
N PRO A 141 -14.47 21.80 4.86
CA PRO A 141 -14.80 20.43 4.49
C PRO A 141 -14.86 20.21 2.97
N LEU A 142 -15.26 21.21 2.17
CA LEU A 142 -15.20 21.10 0.71
C LEU A 142 -13.76 20.99 0.20
N TRP A 143 -12.83 21.76 0.78
CA TRP A 143 -11.42 21.66 0.42
C TRP A 143 -10.82 20.34 0.85
N ALA A 144 -11.09 19.91 2.09
CA ALA A 144 -10.63 18.61 2.59
C ALA A 144 -11.12 17.46 1.70
N GLY A 145 -12.41 17.44 1.36
CA GLY A 145 -12.96 16.42 0.46
C GLY A 145 -12.40 16.49 -0.97
N ALA A 146 -12.11 17.69 -1.49
CA ALA A 146 -11.42 17.82 -2.78
C ALA A 146 -9.98 17.31 -2.73
N ASP A 147 -9.32 17.45 -1.57
CA ASP A 147 -7.96 16.96 -1.35
C ASP A 147 -7.90 15.44 -1.10
N GLU A 148 -9.04 14.78 -0.80
CA GLU A 148 -9.12 13.32 -0.70
C GLU A 148 -9.24 12.62 -2.07
N VAL A 149 -9.66 13.35 -3.11
CA VAL A 149 -9.86 12.81 -4.47
C VAL A 149 -8.52 12.45 -5.10
N GLN A 150 -8.41 11.24 -5.67
CA GLN A 150 -7.23 10.81 -6.41
C GLN A 150 -6.98 11.70 -7.64
N LEU A 151 -5.75 12.17 -7.81
CA LEU A 151 -5.33 12.92 -9.00
C LEU A 151 -4.96 11.97 -10.15
N GLU A 152 -5.03 12.44 -11.40
CA GLU A 152 -4.75 11.61 -12.59
C GLU A 152 -3.31 11.06 -12.64
N GLU A 153 -2.36 11.70 -11.95
CA GLU A 153 -0.95 11.29 -11.90
C GLU A 153 -0.62 10.49 -10.61
N GLU A 154 -1.57 10.32 -9.70
CA GLU A 154 -1.39 9.59 -8.43
C GLU A 154 -1.73 8.11 -8.60
N PHE A 155 -0.77 7.24 -8.26
CA PHE A 155 -1.00 5.80 -8.14
C PHE A 155 -1.81 5.51 -6.86
N SER A 156 -2.76 4.58 -6.94
CA SER A 156 -3.20 3.81 -5.76
C SER A 156 -2.15 2.74 -5.40
N LEU A 157 -2.26 2.10 -4.23
CA LEU A 157 -1.38 0.99 -3.89
C LEU A 157 -1.49 -0.16 -4.91
N GLU A 158 -2.71 -0.50 -5.33
CA GLU A 158 -2.97 -1.51 -6.34
C GLU A 158 -2.30 -1.15 -7.68
N GLU A 159 -2.47 0.08 -8.17
CA GLU A 159 -1.85 0.54 -9.41
C GLU A 159 -0.32 0.54 -9.33
N LEU A 160 0.25 0.89 -8.18
CA LEU A 160 1.69 0.81 -7.95
C LEU A 160 2.19 -0.64 -8.02
N VAL A 161 1.46 -1.59 -7.42
CA VAL A 161 1.79 -3.02 -7.50
C VAL A 161 1.68 -3.53 -8.94
N GLU A 162 0.62 -3.18 -9.66
CA GLU A 162 0.47 -3.56 -11.07
C GLU A 162 1.58 -2.98 -11.95
N TYR A 163 1.91 -1.70 -11.77
CA TYR A 163 3.02 -1.04 -12.46
C TYR A 163 4.35 -1.78 -12.20
N ARG A 164 4.62 -2.10 -10.92
CA ARG A 164 5.82 -2.81 -10.51
C ARG A 164 5.90 -4.21 -11.12
N LEU A 165 4.80 -4.95 -11.12
CA LEU A 165 4.75 -6.29 -11.71
C LEU A 165 4.92 -6.25 -13.22
N GLN A 166 4.31 -5.30 -13.92
CA GLN A 166 4.51 -5.11 -15.36
C GLN A 166 5.98 -4.81 -15.68
N GLN A 167 6.61 -3.91 -14.92
CA GLN A 167 8.03 -3.61 -15.10
C GLN A 167 8.91 -4.84 -14.91
N LEU A 168 8.65 -5.65 -13.88
CA LEU A 168 9.38 -6.89 -13.60
C LEU A 168 9.14 -7.96 -14.68
N TRP A 169 7.94 -8.01 -15.25
CA TRP A 169 7.60 -8.88 -16.38
C TRP A 169 8.37 -8.51 -17.65
N ASP A 170 8.49 -7.22 -17.95
CA ASP A 170 9.18 -6.77 -19.16
C ASP A 170 10.69 -7.05 -19.08
N VAL A 171 11.30 -6.93 -17.89
CA VAL A 171 12.74 -7.17 -17.71
C VAL A 171 13.11 -8.63 -17.53
N SER A 172 12.15 -9.51 -17.24
CA SER A 172 12.39 -10.94 -17.16
C SER A 172 12.58 -11.58 -18.54
N TYR A 173 12.18 -10.89 -19.62
CA TYR A 173 12.23 -11.39 -20.99
C TYR A 173 13.65 -11.83 -21.41
N PRO A 174 13.79 -12.99 -22.10
CA PRO A 174 15.08 -13.46 -22.59
C PRO A 174 15.69 -12.48 -23.60
N GLY A 175 16.87 -11.95 -23.29
CA GLY A 175 17.58 -10.98 -24.14
C GLY A 175 17.61 -9.55 -23.62
N VAL A 176 16.92 -9.25 -22.52
CA VAL A 176 17.13 -7.99 -21.79
C VAL A 176 18.56 -7.96 -21.23
N PRO A 177 19.35 -6.90 -21.48
CA PRO A 177 20.70 -6.80 -20.94
C PRO A 177 20.71 -6.87 -19.41
N GLU A 178 21.69 -7.58 -18.85
CA GLU A 178 21.81 -7.78 -17.39
C GLU A 178 21.85 -6.45 -16.62
N GLN A 179 22.47 -5.41 -17.19
CA GLN A 179 22.49 -4.07 -16.58
C GLN A 179 21.09 -3.46 -16.43
N VAL A 180 20.21 -3.68 -17.40
CA VAL A 180 18.83 -3.18 -17.35
C VAL A 180 18.03 -3.97 -16.33
N LEU A 181 18.19 -5.30 -16.32
CA LEU A 181 17.59 -6.16 -15.30
C LEU A 181 17.97 -5.68 -13.89
N VAL A 182 19.28 -5.59 -13.60
CA VAL A 182 19.81 -5.21 -12.29
C VAL A 182 19.32 -3.82 -11.88
N LYS A 183 19.29 -2.86 -12.82
CA LYS A 183 18.81 -1.50 -12.54
C LYS A 183 17.33 -1.48 -12.17
N GLN A 184 16.49 -2.22 -12.90
CA GLN A 184 15.05 -2.24 -12.71
C GLN A 184 14.63 -3.07 -11.49
N THR A 185 15.24 -4.24 -11.29
CA THR A 185 14.97 -5.06 -10.09
C THR A 185 15.39 -4.33 -8.81
N GLY A 186 16.49 -3.60 -8.85
CA GLY A 186 16.97 -2.81 -7.72
C GLY A 186 16.17 -1.54 -7.43
N ALA A 187 15.32 -1.06 -8.34
CA ALA A 187 14.58 0.18 -8.16
C ALA A 187 13.52 0.06 -7.05
N THR A 188 13.55 0.95 -6.07
CA THR A 188 12.58 0.98 -4.96
C THR A 188 11.19 1.33 -5.50
N TRP A 189 10.20 0.49 -5.21
CA TRP A 189 8.83 0.61 -5.73
C TRP A 189 8.75 0.67 -7.27
N GLY A 190 9.80 0.19 -7.96
CA GLY A 190 9.91 0.30 -9.41
C GLY A 190 10.27 1.68 -9.95
N MET A 191 10.63 2.63 -9.08
CA MET A 191 10.93 4.01 -9.48
C MET A 191 12.43 4.22 -9.66
N LEU A 192 12.83 4.67 -10.84
CA LEU A 192 14.22 4.95 -11.21
C LEU A 192 14.69 6.35 -10.74
N ASP A 193 16.00 6.56 -10.81
CA ASP A 193 16.62 7.86 -10.56
C ASP A 193 16.07 8.93 -11.50
N GLY A 194 15.54 10.01 -10.93
CA GLY A 194 14.90 11.12 -11.64
C GLY A 194 13.39 10.95 -11.86
N GLU A 195 12.80 9.80 -11.50
CA GLU A 195 11.34 9.61 -11.53
C GLU A 195 10.69 10.17 -10.28
N ARG A 196 9.39 10.44 -10.36
CA ARG A 196 8.59 10.98 -9.26
C ARG A 196 7.52 9.96 -8.88
N LEU A 197 7.50 9.58 -7.61
CA LEU A 197 6.44 8.76 -7.06
C LEU A 197 5.36 9.68 -6.48
N GLN A 198 4.13 9.49 -6.96
CA GLN A 198 2.93 10.09 -6.40
C GLN A 198 1.98 8.95 -6.03
N LEU A 199 1.85 8.67 -4.72
CA LEU A 199 1.10 7.54 -4.21
C LEU A 199 0.04 8.04 -3.22
N ARG A 200 -1.22 7.67 -3.47
CA ARG A 200 -2.34 7.88 -2.56
C ARG A 200 -2.53 6.62 -1.73
N LEU A 201 -2.61 6.81 -0.41
CA LEU A 201 -2.80 5.74 0.57
C LEU A 201 -4.08 6.01 1.36
N GLU A 202 -4.88 4.97 1.53
CA GLU A 202 -5.99 4.93 2.47
C GLU A 202 -5.52 4.25 3.74
N VAL A 203 -5.62 4.96 4.86
CA VAL A 203 -5.13 4.56 6.18
C VAL A 203 -6.32 4.42 7.09
N GLU A 204 -6.45 3.26 7.72
CA GLU A 204 -7.53 2.96 8.65
C GLU A 204 -7.17 3.35 10.09
N GLU A 205 -5.91 3.14 10.45
CA GLU A 205 -5.46 3.25 11.83
C GLU A 205 -4.11 3.96 11.89
N ALA A 206 -3.88 4.72 12.95
CA ALA A 206 -2.55 5.24 13.30
C ALA A 206 -2.14 4.81 14.71
N ARG A 207 -0.93 4.26 14.83
CA ARG A 207 -0.36 3.74 16.06
C ARG A 207 0.71 4.69 16.60
N PRO A 208 0.66 5.10 17.87
CA PRO A 208 1.72 5.91 18.44
C PRO A 208 3.01 5.10 18.58
N MET A 209 4.15 5.74 18.32
CA MET A 209 5.48 5.19 18.50
C MET A 209 6.12 5.70 19.80
N ASP A 210 7.16 5.00 20.27
CA ASP A 210 7.90 5.33 21.49
C ASP A 210 8.59 6.71 21.46
N ASP A 211 8.92 7.20 20.27
CA ASP A 211 9.55 8.49 20.03
C ASP A 211 8.55 9.66 19.84
N GLY A 212 7.26 9.38 19.94
CA GLY A 212 6.16 10.34 19.82
C GLY A 212 5.64 10.56 18.41
N ARG A 213 6.20 9.89 17.39
CA ARG A 213 5.63 9.84 16.03
C ARG A 213 4.46 8.86 15.95
N TRP A 214 3.81 8.80 14.80
CA TRP A 214 2.68 7.91 14.54
C TRP A 214 2.96 7.07 13.30
N GLN A 215 2.85 5.75 13.42
CA GLN A 215 2.88 4.84 12.29
C GLN A 215 1.49 4.68 11.70
N LEU A 216 1.37 4.74 10.37
CA LEU A 216 0.13 4.60 9.64
C LEU A 216 -0.06 3.16 9.20
N VAL A 217 -1.26 2.62 9.40
CA VAL A 217 -1.64 1.26 9.02
C VAL A 217 -2.55 1.33 7.80
N VAL A 218 -2.08 0.72 6.70
CA VAL A 218 -2.80 0.67 5.42
C VAL A 218 -3.45 -0.71 5.27
N PRO A 219 -4.79 -0.84 5.33
CA PRO A 219 -5.48 -2.14 5.28
C PRO A 219 -5.31 -2.88 3.95
N GLU A 220 -5.02 -2.15 2.88
CA GLU A 220 -4.72 -2.73 1.56
C GLU A 220 -3.46 -3.62 1.60
N LEU A 221 -2.50 -3.37 2.51
CA LEU A 221 -1.32 -4.22 2.69
C LEU A 221 -1.67 -5.57 3.31
N GLU A 222 -2.64 -5.61 4.24
CA GLU A 222 -3.07 -6.83 4.93
C GLU A 222 -3.88 -7.75 4.02
N SER A 223 -4.71 -7.15 3.16
CA SER A 223 -5.51 -7.89 2.20
C SER A 223 -4.74 -8.27 0.93
N LEU A 224 -3.51 -7.77 0.74
CA LEU A 224 -2.73 -8.02 -0.47
C LEU A 224 -2.27 -9.48 -0.58
N ARG A 225 -2.79 -10.14 -1.61
CA ARG A 225 -2.42 -11.50 -2.00
C ARG A 225 -1.32 -11.48 -3.06
N LEU A 226 -0.08 -11.75 -2.63
CA LEU A 226 1.11 -11.77 -3.48
C LEU A 226 0.98 -12.80 -4.60
N ASP A 227 0.44 -13.97 -4.28
CA ASP A 227 0.15 -15.03 -5.25
C ASP A 227 -0.80 -14.56 -6.36
N GLN A 228 -1.95 -14.00 -6.00
CA GLN A 228 -2.93 -13.52 -6.97
C GLN A 228 -2.40 -12.39 -7.83
N ALA A 229 -1.67 -11.44 -7.24
CA ALA A 229 -1.08 -10.33 -7.98
C ALA A 229 -0.06 -10.83 -9.02
N ILE A 230 0.88 -11.67 -8.60
CA ILE A 230 1.96 -12.19 -9.46
C ILE A 230 1.39 -13.10 -10.55
N PHE A 231 0.58 -14.10 -10.19
CA PHE A 231 0.01 -15.02 -11.19
C PHE A 231 -1.05 -14.37 -12.07
N GLY A 232 -1.77 -13.36 -11.56
CA GLY A 232 -2.63 -12.50 -12.37
C GLY A 232 -1.85 -11.81 -13.48
N GLN A 233 -0.64 -11.31 -13.18
CA GLN A 233 0.25 -10.73 -14.19
C GLN A 233 0.74 -11.78 -15.20
N VAL A 234 1.10 -12.99 -14.76
CA VAL A 234 1.47 -14.10 -15.66
C VAL A 234 0.33 -14.43 -16.63
N ALA A 235 -0.90 -14.49 -16.12
CA ALA A 235 -2.09 -14.74 -16.95
C ALA A 235 -2.32 -13.62 -17.97
N LYS A 236 -2.20 -12.34 -17.57
CA LYS A 236 -2.30 -11.17 -18.46
C LYS A 236 -1.22 -11.16 -19.54
N GLY A 237 0.02 -11.50 -19.18
CA GLY A 237 1.17 -11.56 -20.08
C GLY A 237 1.09 -12.67 -21.14
N GLY A 238 0.11 -13.57 -21.00
CA GLY A 238 -0.05 -14.74 -21.84
C GLY A 238 1.01 -15.76 -21.51
N ALA A 239 0.75 -16.61 -20.50
CA ALA A 239 1.59 -17.76 -20.18
C ALA A 239 1.79 -18.60 -21.45
N GLN A 240 2.93 -18.43 -22.09
CA GLN A 240 3.34 -19.28 -23.20
C GLN A 240 4.00 -20.48 -22.56
N THR A 241 3.36 -21.63 -22.73
CA THR A 241 3.95 -22.91 -22.35
C THR A 241 4.77 -23.40 -23.53
N THR A 242 5.93 -23.96 -23.23
CA THR A 242 6.70 -24.67 -24.24
C THR A 242 5.94 -25.94 -24.68
N ASP A 243 6.30 -26.53 -25.82
CA ASP A 243 5.69 -27.79 -26.33
C ASP A 243 5.73 -28.97 -25.32
N GLU A 244 6.50 -28.82 -24.23
CA GLU A 244 6.71 -29.80 -23.16
C GLU A 244 5.84 -29.54 -21.92
N GLY A 245 4.95 -28.54 -21.92
CA GLY A 245 4.07 -28.21 -20.79
C GLY A 245 4.73 -27.42 -19.65
N LEU A 246 6.04 -27.17 -19.75
CA LEU A 246 6.82 -26.34 -18.84
C LEU A 246 6.51 -24.85 -19.01
N LEU A 247 6.47 -24.15 -17.87
CA LEU A 247 6.55 -22.68 -17.85
C LEU A 247 7.84 -22.24 -18.54
N GLU A 248 7.73 -21.24 -19.41
CA GLU A 248 8.91 -20.60 -20.01
C GLU A 248 9.87 -20.06 -18.94
N ASP A 249 11.18 -20.07 -19.25
CA ASP A 249 12.23 -19.54 -18.37
C ASP A 249 11.95 -18.10 -17.92
N GLN A 250 11.32 -17.30 -18.80
CA GLN A 250 10.84 -15.96 -18.47
C GLN A 250 9.87 -15.97 -17.29
N THR A 251 8.88 -16.85 -17.31
CA THR A 251 7.79 -16.90 -16.32
C THR A 251 8.32 -17.32 -14.97
N VAL A 252 9.17 -18.35 -14.92
CA VAL A 252 9.82 -18.79 -13.67
C VAL A 252 10.68 -17.67 -13.09
N ARG A 253 11.51 -17.05 -13.94
CA ARG A 253 12.36 -15.93 -13.55
C ARG A 253 11.53 -14.74 -13.04
N PHE A 254 10.43 -14.41 -13.73
CA PHE A 254 9.51 -13.37 -13.31
C PHE A 254 8.93 -13.66 -11.92
N ILE A 255 8.33 -14.84 -11.71
CA ILE A 255 7.67 -15.20 -10.45
C ILE A 255 8.63 -15.05 -9.26
N LEU A 256 9.86 -15.55 -9.40
CA LEU A 256 10.88 -15.47 -8.34
C LEU A 256 11.34 -14.03 -8.10
N LEU A 257 11.57 -13.25 -9.16
CA LEU A 257 11.96 -11.84 -9.05
C LEU A 257 10.84 -10.98 -8.46
N ALA A 258 9.60 -11.18 -8.90
CA ALA A 258 8.42 -10.48 -8.45
C ALA A 258 8.14 -10.76 -6.98
N GLY A 259 8.15 -12.03 -6.56
CA GLY A 259 7.92 -12.42 -5.17
C GLY A 259 8.91 -11.75 -4.21
N ARG A 260 10.20 -11.74 -4.55
CA ARG A 260 11.22 -11.07 -3.72
C ARG A 260 11.07 -9.54 -3.76
N SER A 261 11.00 -8.96 -4.95
CA SER A 261 11.09 -7.51 -5.11
C SER A 261 9.86 -6.82 -4.54
N LEU A 262 8.66 -7.37 -4.80
CA LEU A 262 7.42 -6.85 -4.26
C LEU A 262 7.40 -6.93 -2.73
N LEU A 263 7.83 -8.06 -2.15
CA LEU A 263 7.90 -8.20 -0.69
C LEU A 263 8.82 -7.14 -0.05
N LEU A 264 10.00 -6.93 -0.63
CA LEU A 264 10.95 -5.92 -0.12
C LEU A 264 10.43 -4.50 -0.33
N ASP A 265 9.78 -4.22 -1.46
CA ASP A 265 9.20 -2.91 -1.75
C ASP A 265 8.07 -2.57 -0.77
N LEU A 266 7.19 -3.54 -0.45
CA LEU A 266 6.11 -3.36 0.52
C LEU A 266 6.63 -3.24 1.96
N LEU A 267 7.68 -3.99 2.31
CA LEU A 267 8.34 -3.87 3.61
C LEU A 267 8.94 -2.47 3.80
N MET A 268 9.61 -1.95 2.77
CA MET A 268 10.14 -0.59 2.77
C MET A 268 9.03 0.46 2.85
N LEU A 269 7.89 0.23 2.17
CA LEU A 269 6.73 1.11 2.29
C LEU A 269 6.23 1.12 3.73
N GLU A 270 5.88 -0.03 4.29
CA GLU A 270 5.35 -0.21 5.65
C GLU A 270 6.23 0.45 6.72
N GLY A 271 7.56 0.26 6.65
CA GLY A 271 8.50 0.85 7.60
C GLY A 271 8.66 2.36 7.47
N LEU A 272 8.31 2.94 6.33
CA LEU A 272 8.38 4.37 6.07
C LEU A 272 7.06 5.11 6.31
N LEU A 273 5.95 4.39 6.53
CA LEU A 273 4.64 4.98 6.81
C LEU A 273 4.56 5.57 8.23
N VAL A 274 5.37 6.60 8.48
CA VAL A 274 5.47 7.26 9.77
C VAL A 274 5.33 8.78 9.60
N VAL A 275 4.55 9.41 10.48
CA VAL A 275 4.30 10.85 10.49
C VAL A 275 4.60 11.45 11.85
N ASP A 276 5.10 12.69 11.88
CA ASP A 276 5.50 13.36 13.12
C ASP A 276 4.32 13.88 13.94
N ASP A 277 3.26 14.35 13.28
CA ASP A 277 2.06 14.91 13.91
C ASP A 277 0.93 13.89 13.96
N LYS A 278 0.10 13.95 15.01
CA LYS A 278 -1.12 13.14 15.11
C LYS A 278 -2.00 13.34 13.87
N PRO A 279 -2.35 12.26 13.14
CA PRO A 279 -3.11 12.38 11.92
C PRO A 279 -4.59 12.73 12.15
N THR A 280 -5.20 13.37 11.15
CA THR A 280 -6.57 13.92 11.21
C THR A 280 -7.50 13.44 10.11
N SER A 281 -6.98 12.68 9.15
CA SER A 281 -7.69 12.16 7.98
C SER A 281 -7.14 10.77 7.66
N SER A 282 -7.97 9.92 7.08
CA SER A 282 -7.60 8.60 6.58
C SER A 282 -6.85 8.63 5.25
N VAL A 283 -6.85 9.74 4.51
CA VAL A 283 -6.17 9.81 3.20
C VAL A 283 -4.80 10.49 3.33
N PHE A 284 -3.77 9.81 2.83
CA PHE A 284 -2.40 10.33 2.77
C PHE A 284 -1.86 10.29 1.35
N ARG A 285 -0.96 11.23 1.07
CA ARG A 285 -0.25 11.31 -0.19
C ARG A 285 1.24 11.32 0.04
N LEU A 286 1.94 10.45 -0.66
CA LEU A 286 3.38 10.44 -0.78
C LEU A 286 3.75 11.05 -2.13
N ASP A 287 4.49 12.15 -2.12
CA ASP A 287 4.92 12.84 -3.34
C ASP A 287 6.42 13.15 -3.25
N VAL A 288 7.22 12.32 -3.91
CA VAL A 288 8.68 12.35 -3.80
C VAL A 288 9.37 12.14 -5.13
N ASN A 289 10.43 12.92 -5.37
CA ASN A 289 11.38 12.61 -6.42
C ASN A 289 12.34 11.53 -5.94
N MET A 290 12.58 10.53 -6.78
CA MET A 290 13.47 9.41 -6.50
C MET A 290 14.86 9.71 -7.03
N VAL A 291 15.87 9.39 -6.21
CA VAL A 291 17.28 9.58 -6.54
C VAL A 291 18.07 8.30 -6.35
N SER A 292 19.16 8.14 -7.09
CA SER A 292 20.03 6.97 -6.93
C SER A 292 20.60 6.85 -5.49
N ALA A 293 20.62 5.62 -4.98
CA ALA A 293 21.17 5.28 -3.68
C ALA A 293 22.02 3.99 -3.75
N PRO A 294 22.90 3.76 -2.76
CA PRO A 294 23.49 2.44 -2.58
C PRO A 294 22.39 1.38 -2.41
N ALA A 295 22.49 0.29 -3.16
CA ALA A 295 21.58 -0.85 -3.05
C ALA A 295 22.07 -1.86 -2.02
N THR A 296 21.14 -2.58 -1.40
CA THR A 296 21.43 -3.74 -0.55
C THR A 296 21.22 -5.07 -1.30
N GLY A 297 21.70 -6.18 -0.75
CA GLY A 297 21.63 -7.51 -1.36
C GLY A 297 22.79 -7.81 -2.32
N SER A 298 22.60 -8.79 -3.20
CA SER A 298 23.63 -9.21 -4.16
C SER A 298 23.71 -8.25 -5.34
N VAL A 299 24.88 -8.17 -5.97
CA VAL A 299 25.10 -7.32 -7.16
C VAL A 299 24.21 -7.74 -8.34
N SER A 300 23.87 -9.02 -8.44
CA SER A 300 23.02 -9.57 -9.49
C SER A 300 21.52 -9.42 -9.22
N VAL A 301 21.12 -9.21 -7.96
CA VAL A 301 19.72 -9.03 -7.55
C VAL A 301 19.65 -7.98 -6.44
N PRO A 302 19.96 -6.70 -6.76
CA PRO A 302 19.93 -5.63 -5.77
C PRO A 302 18.52 -5.40 -5.23
N ALA A 303 18.43 -4.67 -4.12
CA ALA A 303 17.20 -4.11 -3.61
C ALA A 303 17.44 -2.66 -3.18
N TRP A 304 16.42 -1.82 -3.33
CA TRP A 304 16.38 -0.46 -2.81
C TRP A 304 17.48 0.50 -3.32
N GLY A 305 17.90 0.35 -4.56
CA GLY A 305 18.91 1.18 -5.25
C GLY A 305 18.46 2.58 -5.64
N THR A 306 17.23 2.96 -5.32
CA THR A 306 16.73 4.34 -5.40
C THR A 306 16.11 4.72 -4.06
N ARG A 307 16.02 6.02 -3.76
CA ARG A 307 15.42 6.50 -2.52
C ARG A 307 14.64 7.80 -2.74
N PRO A 308 13.71 8.13 -1.85
CA PRO A 308 13.18 9.49 -1.77
C PRO A 308 14.29 10.52 -1.60
N SER A 309 14.22 11.60 -2.37
CA SER A 309 15.18 12.71 -2.33
C SER A 309 15.25 13.41 -0.97
N THR A 310 14.20 13.28 -0.15
CA THR A 310 14.10 13.84 1.20
C THR A 310 14.96 13.10 2.24
N ILE A 311 15.17 11.79 2.08
CA ILE A 311 15.94 10.95 3.01
C ILE A 311 17.43 11.04 2.68
N SER A 312 18.34 11.19 3.64
CA SER A 312 19.77 11.24 3.32
C SER A 312 20.33 9.86 2.89
N ASN A 313 21.46 9.83 2.18
CA ASN A 313 22.11 8.54 1.84
C ASN A 313 22.46 7.71 3.08
N ASN A 314 22.87 8.37 4.17
CA ASN A 314 23.28 7.67 5.39
C ASN A 314 22.07 7.05 6.08
N ASP A 315 20.99 7.83 6.23
CA ASP A 315 19.75 7.34 6.86
C ASP A 315 19.11 6.23 6.01
N TRP A 316 19.19 6.33 4.68
CA TRP A 316 18.74 5.27 3.78
C TRP A 316 19.51 3.97 3.98
N VAL A 317 20.85 4.01 4.03
CA VAL A 317 21.66 2.81 4.24
C VAL A 317 21.43 2.20 5.62
N LEU A 318 21.25 3.03 6.65
CA LEU A 318 20.91 2.57 8.00
C LEU A 318 19.56 1.84 7.99
N LEU A 319 18.52 2.48 7.44
CA LEU A 319 17.19 1.90 7.28
C LEU A 319 17.24 0.58 6.50
N GLN A 320 17.95 0.53 5.37
CA GLN A 320 18.11 -0.70 4.61
C GLN A 320 18.75 -1.79 5.47
N SER A 321 19.77 -1.47 6.26
CA SER A 321 20.50 -2.45 7.06
C SER A 321 19.69 -3.01 8.22
N SER A 322 18.83 -2.19 8.83
CA SER A 322 17.99 -2.59 9.96
C SER A 322 16.70 -3.27 9.49
N LEU A 323 16.13 -2.84 8.36
CA LEU A 323 14.88 -3.38 7.82
C LEU A 323 15.08 -4.65 6.98
N PHE A 324 16.25 -4.86 6.38
CA PHE A 324 16.46 -6.03 5.52
C PHE A 324 16.28 -7.33 6.32
N PRO A 325 15.39 -8.23 5.87
CA PRO A 325 15.01 -9.42 6.64
C PRO A 325 16.15 -10.43 6.78
N GLU A 326 16.13 -11.19 7.87
CA GLU A 326 17.11 -12.26 8.15
C GLU A 326 16.97 -13.42 7.16
N GLN A 327 15.74 -13.72 6.74
CA GLN A 327 15.46 -14.76 5.75
C GLN A 327 14.28 -14.38 4.86
N ILE A 328 14.50 -14.50 3.54
CA ILE A 328 13.44 -14.55 2.54
C ILE A 328 13.62 -15.82 1.72
N SER A 329 12.59 -16.64 1.64
CA SER A 329 12.53 -17.76 0.71
C SER A 329 11.23 -17.69 -0.05
N VAL A 330 11.31 -17.48 -1.37
CA VAL A 330 10.19 -17.58 -2.29
C VAL A 330 10.35 -18.88 -3.05
N THR A 331 9.42 -19.81 -2.84
CA THR A 331 9.47 -21.13 -3.47
C THR A 331 8.28 -21.25 -4.41
N LEU A 332 8.57 -21.58 -5.67
CA LEU A 332 7.54 -22.02 -6.61
C LEU A 332 7.47 -23.54 -6.54
N CYS A 333 6.32 -24.06 -6.10
CA CYS A 333 6.02 -25.48 -6.15
C CYS A 333 5.19 -25.75 -7.41
N ASP A 334 5.78 -26.48 -8.35
CA ASP A 334 5.14 -26.94 -9.60
C ASP A 334 4.48 -28.33 -9.40
N CYS A 335 3.66 -28.45 -8.36
CA CYS A 335 3.15 -29.74 -7.86
C CYS A 335 1.65 -29.85 -8.06
N ASP A 336 1.15 -30.13 -9.28
CA ASP A 336 -0.30 -30.19 -9.68
C ASP A 336 -1.12 -28.90 -9.42
N LEU A 337 -0.63 -28.02 -8.55
CA LEU A 337 -1.14 -26.73 -8.13
C LEU A 337 0.08 -25.81 -8.14
N ASP A 338 0.09 -24.81 -9.02
CA ASP A 338 1.07 -23.74 -8.95
C ASP A 338 0.93 -23.08 -7.58
N LEU A 339 1.93 -23.21 -6.72
CA LEU A 339 1.89 -22.67 -5.35
C LEU A 339 3.11 -21.79 -5.12
N LEU A 340 2.87 -20.57 -4.66
CA LEU A 340 3.91 -19.65 -4.21
C LEU A 340 4.01 -19.77 -2.68
N ASP A 341 5.05 -20.42 -2.15
CA ASP A 341 5.33 -20.41 -0.70
C ASP A 341 6.32 -19.30 -0.37
N VAL A 342 5.91 -18.36 0.48
CA VAL A 342 6.75 -17.25 0.93
C VAL A 342 7.08 -17.46 2.40
N ARG A 343 8.36 -17.70 2.70
CA ARG A 343 8.88 -17.71 4.07
C ARG A 343 9.64 -16.43 4.32
N PHE A 344 9.25 -15.75 5.38
CA PHE A 344 9.79 -14.46 5.75
C PHE A 344 10.12 -14.45 7.24
N ILE A 345 11.34 -14.03 7.58
CA ILE A 345 11.77 -13.76 8.95
C ILE A 345 12.22 -12.30 8.98
N ALA A 346 11.44 -11.47 9.69
CA ALA A 346 11.73 -10.06 9.88
C ALA A 346 13.08 -9.86 10.57
N SER A 347 13.66 -8.67 10.38
CA SER A 347 14.84 -8.27 11.14
C SER A 347 14.47 -8.00 12.60
N THR A 348 15.30 -8.49 13.51
CA THR A 348 15.15 -8.23 14.95
C THR A 348 15.73 -6.89 15.41
N GLY A 349 16.43 -6.19 14.52
CA GLY A 349 17.17 -4.96 14.83
C GLY A 349 16.53 -3.67 14.35
N PHE A 350 15.33 -3.70 13.77
CA PHE A 350 14.63 -2.51 13.30
C PHE A 350 13.95 -1.78 14.47
N ASP A 351 14.31 -0.51 14.69
CA ASP A 351 13.73 0.31 15.75
C ASP A 351 13.28 1.70 15.25
N SER A 352 12.64 2.47 16.14
CA SER A 352 12.15 3.82 15.81
C SER A 352 13.27 4.79 15.42
N SER A 353 14.49 4.60 15.93
CA SER A 353 15.61 5.48 15.63
C SER A 353 16.15 5.30 14.21
N ASP A 354 15.90 4.13 13.60
CA ASP A 354 16.26 3.84 12.21
C ASP A 354 15.33 4.48 11.18
N VAL A 355 14.11 4.85 11.57
CA VAL A 355 13.12 5.42 10.65
C VAL A 355 13.45 6.89 10.36
N PRO A 356 13.80 7.25 9.10
CA PRO A 356 14.11 8.63 8.74
C PRO A 356 12.93 9.58 8.94
N LYS A 357 13.23 10.86 9.15
CA LYS A 357 12.21 11.92 9.24
C LYS A 357 11.89 12.48 7.86
N ASP A 358 10.72 13.10 7.73
CA ASP A 358 10.30 13.83 6.53
C ASP A 358 10.28 13.00 5.23
N LEU A 359 9.56 11.87 5.20
CA LEU A 359 9.36 11.12 3.95
C LEU A 359 8.68 11.96 2.85
N GLY A 360 7.96 13.02 3.22
CA GLY A 360 7.10 13.77 2.30
C GLY A 360 5.66 13.24 2.27
N LEU A 361 5.28 12.45 3.27
CA LEU A 361 3.90 12.06 3.54
C LEU A 361 3.09 13.29 3.97
N ARG A 362 2.01 13.56 3.23
CA ARG A 362 1.09 14.67 3.50
C ARG A 362 -0.29 14.11 3.80
N ASN A 363 -0.83 14.49 4.96
CA ASN A 363 -2.22 14.22 5.31
C ASN A 363 -3.14 15.12 4.46
N ALA A 364 -4.14 14.52 3.81
CA ALA A 364 -5.20 15.25 3.12
C ALA A 364 -6.03 15.99 4.17
N SER A 365 -5.63 17.22 4.45
CA SER A 365 -6.21 18.04 5.51
C SER A 365 -6.74 19.33 4.93
N GLY A 366 -7.91 19.76 5.40
CA GLY A 366 -8.39 21.09 5.07
C GLY A 366 -7.45 22.17 5.61
N PHE A 367 -7.60 23.38 5.11
CA PHE A 367 -6.64 24.47 5.35
C PHE A 367 -6.62 25.02 6.80
N ILE A 368 -7.44 24.52 7.74
CA ILE A 368 -7.46 24.98 9.15
C ILE A 368 -7.64 23.83 10.15
N LYS A 369 -6.63 23.59 11.00
CA LYS A 369 -6.67 22.58 12.09
C LYS A 369 -7.84 22.74 13.08
N ALA A 370 -8.42 23.94 13.23
CA ALA A 370 -9.51 24.26 14.17
C ALA A 370 -10.86 24.56 13.48
N ASN A 371 -11.20 23.84 12.40
CA ASN A 371 -12.41 24.05 11.60
C ASN A 371 -13.74 24.01 12.41
N ALA A 372 -13.94 22.98 13.23
CA ALA A 372 -15.17 22.78 13.99
C ALA A 372 -15.37 23.87 15.08
N PRO A 373 -14.36 24.23 15.89
CA PRO A 373 -14.45 25.38 16.79
C PRO A 373 -14.80 26.70 16.09
N ILE A 374 -14.21 26.96 14.91
CA ILE A 374 -14.46 28.18 14.13
C ILE A 374 -15.91 28.22 13.64
N ALA A 375 -16.41 27.12 13.09
CA ALA A 375 -17.79 27.02 12.65
C ALA A 375 -18.78 27.14 13.83
N MET A 376 -18.47 26.53 14.98
CA MET A 376 -19.27 26.65 16.20
C MET A 376 -19.32 28.09 16.72
N LEU A 377 -18.20 28.82 16.71
CA LEU A 377 -18.17 30.23 17.05
C LEU A 377 -19.08 31.04 16.10
N GLY A 378 -19.03 30.75 14.80
CA GLY A 378 -19.93 31.33 13.80
C GLY A 378 -21.40 31.10 14.16
N LEU A 379 -21.77 29.87 14.51
CA LEU A 379 -23.12 29.50 14.93
C LEU A 379 -23.58 30.23 16.20
N VAL A 380 -22.69 30.41 17.19
CA VAL A 380 -22.97 31.17 18.41
C VAL A 380 -23.28 32.63 18.07
N LEU A 381 -22.50 33.26 17.21
CA LEU A 381 -22.72 34.66 16.79
C LEU A 381 -24.03 34.83 16.03
N LEU A 382 -24.38 33.90 15.14
CA LEU A 382 -25.65 33.91 14.41
C LEU A 382 -26.84 33.74 15.35
N SER A 383 -26.74 32.80 16.30
CA SER A 383 -27.77 32.55 17.31
C SER A 383 -27.98 33.77 18.20
N LEU A 384 -26.90 34.42 18.64
CA LEU A 384 -26.96 35.63 19.46
C LEU A 384 -27.58 36.80 18.68
N SER A 385 -27.18 36.96 17.42
CA SER A 385 -27.76 37.97 16.51
C SER A 385 -29.27 37.80 16.37
N SER A 386 -29.74 36.58 16.05
CA SER A 386 -31.16 36.31 15.88
C SER A 386 -31.94 36.50 17.20
N ARG A 387 -31.37 36.12 18.34
CA ARG A 387 -31.98 36.35 19.65
C ARG A 387 -32.15 37.84 19.97
N ILE A 388 -31.14 38.67 19.70
CA ILE A 388 -31.21 40.12 19.93
C ILE A 388 -32.24 40.76 18.99
N GLU A 389 -32.25 40.36 17.71
CA GLU A 389 -33.26 40.77 16.73
C GLU A 389 -34.67 40.42 17.18
N TYR A 390 -34.89 39.18 17.64
CA TYR A 390 -36.19 38.72 18.13
C TYR A 390 -36.68 39.57 19.32
N VAL A 391 -35.82 39.83 20.30
CA VAL A 391 -36.17 40.69 21.46
C VAL A 391 -36.48 42.11 21.01
N ARG A 392 -35.71 42.66 20.06
CA ARG A 392 -35.95 44.00 19.50
C ARG A 392 -37.31 44.07 18.79
N ARG A 393 -37.63 43.09 17.95
CA ARG A 393 -38.92 42.99 17.25
C ARG A 393 -40.09 42.84 18.23
N LYS A 394 -39.93 41.99 19.26
CA LYS A 394 -40.95 41.83 20.31
C LYS A 394 -41.21 43.13 21.06
N LYS A 395 -40.15 43.85 21.47
CA LYS A 395 -40.25 45.17 22.12
C LYS A 395 -40.92 46.21 21.22
N ALA A 396 -40.56 46.25 19.93
CA ALA A 396 -41.18 47.15 18.96
C ALA A 396 -42.67 46.85 18.77
N ARG A 397 -43.05 45.56 18.69
CA ARG A 397 -44.45 45.13 18.60
C ARG A 397 -45.25 45.52 19.83
N THR A 398 -44.73 45.28 21.04
CA THR A 398 -45.41 45.70 22.28
C THR A 398 -45.55 47.22 22.41
N LEU A 399 -44.56 47.99 21.94
CA LEU A 399 -44.63 49.45 21.90
C LEU A 399 -45.68 49.93 20.89
N ALA A 400 -45.74 49.32 19.70
CA ALA A 400 -46.76 49.62 18.71
C ALA A 400 -48.18 49.29 19.23
N GLU A 401 -48.37 48.12 19.85
CA GLU A 401 -49.65 47.70 20.43
C GLU A 401 -50.11 48.65 21.55
N SER A 402 -49.19 49.17 22.36
CA SER A 402 -49.51 50.15 23.43
C SER A 402 -49.75 51.58 22.91
N MET A 403 -49.06 52.00 21.84
CA MET A 403 -49.23 53.35 21.25
C MET A 403 -50.44 53.45 20.32
N PHE A 404 -50.79 52.38 19.60
CA PHE A 404 -51.89 52.35 18.62
C PHE A 404 -53.14 51.62 19.12
N GLY A 405 -53.23 51.41 20.44
CA GLY A 405 -54.22 50.63 21.19
C GLY A 405 -55.46 50.18 20.41
N SER A 406 -55.61 48.86 20.23
CA SER A 406 -56.77 48.14 19.66
C SER A 406 -57.62 48.91 18.64
N SER A 407 -57.01 49.70 17.75
CA SER A 407 -57.72 50.27 16.62
C SER A 407 -57.70 49.23 15.51
N ALA A 408 -58.87 48.66 15.24
CA ALA A 408 -59.16 47.54 14.35
C ALA A 408 -58.91 47.84 12.85
N LYS A 409 -57.79 48.47 12.49
CA LYS A 409 -57.43 48.78 11.10
C LYS A 409 -56.19 48.05 10.57
N TRP A 410 -55.50 47.27 11.41
CA TRP A 410 -54.28 46.54 11.01
C TRP A 410 -54.20 45.13 11.59
N ALA A 411 -55.35 44.47 11.79
CA ALA A 411 -55.43 43.04 12.10
C ALA A 411 -55.35 42.20 10.82
#